data_AF-A0A839IB36-F1
#
_entry.id   AF-A0A839IB36-F1
#
_cell.length_a   1.000
_cell.length_b   1.000
_cell.length_c   1.000
_cell.angle_alpha   90.00
_cell.angle_beta   90.00
_cell.angle_gamma   90.00
#
_symmetry.space_group_name_H-M   'P 1'
#
loop_
_entity.id
_entity.type
_entity.pdbx_description
1 polymer ?
#
loop_
_entity_poly.entity_id
_entity_poly.type
_entity_poly.pdbx_seq_one_letter_code
_entity_poly.pdbx_strand_id
1 'polypeptide(L)'
;ESAYHPSCGCKMGNKEDPMAVLDEQCRVRGITNLRVVDSSVFPTIPNGNLNAPTIMVAERAADFILGNPMLTGEQAPVWIAPEWKEKQRINTPIRETNSLS
;
A
#
# COMPACT_ATOMS: atom_id res chain seq x y z
N GLU A 1 -21.16 -2.88 0.36
CA GLU A 1 -21.09 -1.91 -0.75
C GLU A 1 -19.64 -1.81 -1.19
N SER A 2 -19.29 -2.21 -2.42
CA SER A 2 -17.95 -1.93 -2.94
C SER A 2 -17.85 -0.44 -3.16
N ALA A 3 -16.91 0.25 -2.53
CA ALA A 3 -16.68 1.69 -2.71
C ALA A 3 -16.14 2.06 -4.11
N TYR A 4 -16.59 1.39 -5.18
CA TYR A 4 -16.13 1.53 -6.57
C TYR A 4 -14.61 1.39 -6.71
N HIS A 5 -14.03 0.39 -6.05
CA HIS A 5 -12.61 0.05 -6.16
C HIS A 5 -12.43 -1.25 -6.96
N PRO A 6 -12.60 -1.25 -8.29
CA PRO A 6 -12.28 -2.43 -9.11
C PRO A 6 -10.78 -2.72 -9.00
N SER A 7 -10.46 -3.92 -8.54
CA SER A 7 -9.09 -4.39 -8.33
C SER A 7 -9.05 -5.92 -8.41
N CYS A 8 -7.86 -6.49 -8.27
CA CYS A 8 -7.63 -7.94 -8.11
C CYS A 8 -7.91 -8.84 -9.34
N GLY A 9 -8.31 -8.28 -10.49
CA GLY A 9 -8.62 -9.06 -11.71
C GLY A 9 -7.44 -9.79 -12.35
N CYS A 10 -6.20 -9.38 -12.07
CA CYS A 10 -4.96 -10.03 -12.50
C CYS A 10 -4.04 -10.26 -11.31
N LYS A 11 -4.55 -10.91 -10.25
CA LYS A 11 -3.84 -11.01 -8.97
C LYS A 11 -2.41 -11.54 -9.09
N MET A 12 -1.49 -10.89 -8.37
CA MET A 12 -0.22 -11.48 -7.97
C MET A 12 -0.46 -12.60 -6.96
N GLY A 13 0.46 -13.56 -6.90
CA GLY A 13 0.45 -14.58 -5.86
C GLY A 13 1.68 -15.45 -5.89
N ASN A 14 1.74 -16.40 -4.96
CA ASN A 14 2.82 -17.38 -4.87
C ASN A 14 2.77 -18.37 -6.06
N LYS A 15 3.90 -18.98 -6.42
CA LYS A 15 4.01 -19.94 -7.54
C LYS A 15 3.02 -21.10 -7.44
N GLU A 16 2.71 -21.54 -6.22
CA GLU A 16 1.74 -22.62 -5.97
C GLU A 16 0.28 -22.14 -5.93
N ASP A 17 0.01 -20.84 -6.03
CA ASP A 17 -1.35 -20.30 -6.12
C ASP A 17 -1.91 -20.50 -7.54
N PRO A 18 -2.89 -21.41 -7.74
CA PRO A 18 -3.42 -21.71 -9.07
C PRO A 18 -4.26 -20.58 -9.65
N MET A 19 -4.70 -19.62 -8.82
CA MET A 19 -5.50 -18.48 -9.26
C MET A 19 -4.65 -17.24 -9.55
N ALA A 20 -3.34 -17.30 -9.32
CA ALA A 20 -2.46 -16.18 -9.57
C ALA A 20 -2.11 -16.05 -11.05
N VAL A 21 -2.31 -14.84 -11.58
CA VAL A 21 -2.03 -14.47 -12.97
C VAL A 21 -0.59 -13.95 -13.10
N LEU A 22 -0.12 -13.26 -12.06
CA LEU A 22 1.18 -12.61 -12.02
C LEU A 22 2.09 -13.24 -10.97
N ASP A 23 3.39 -13.06 -11.12
CA ASP A 23 4.38 -13.30 -10.05
C ASP A 23 4.62 -12.04 -9.20
N GLU A 24 5.56 -12.12 -8.25
CA GLU A 24 5.90 -11.03 -7.33
C GLU A 24 6.51 -9.79 -8.01
N GLN A 25 6.91 -9.90 -9.27
CA GLN A 25 7.49 -8.82 -10.08
C GLN A 25 6.52 -8.32 -11.16
N CYS A 26 5.22 -8.59 -10.99
CA CYS A 26 4.15 -8.21 -11.92
C CYS A 26 4.29 -8.84 -13.32
N ARG A 27 5.07 -9.91 -13.48
CA ARG A 27 5.24 -10.61 -14.77
C ARG A 27 4.07 -11.55 -14.99
N VAL A 28 3.55 -11.58 -16.22
CA VAL A 28 2.48 -12.51 -16.60
C VAL A 28 3.04 -13.92 -16.66
N ARG A 29 2.43 -14.84 -15.90
CA ARG A 29 2.90 -16.24 -15.85
C ARG A 29 2.73 -16.90 -17.21
N GLY A 30 3.79 -17.57 -17.67
CA GLY A 30 3.81 -18.26 -18.96
C GLY A 30 4.01 -17.34 -20.19
N ILE A 31 4.11 -16.02 -20.00
CA ILE A 31 4.36 -15.06 -21.09
C ILE A 31 5.64 -14.28 -20.78
N THR A 32 6.55 -14.23 -21.75
CA THR A 32 7.78 -13.44 -21.62
C THR A 32 7.54 -11.99 -22.02
N ASN A 33 8.31 -11.07 -21.43
CA ASN A 33 8.30 -9.63 -21.76
C ASN A 33 6.94 -8.92 -21.61
N LEU A 34 6.04 -9.46 -20.79
CA LEU A 34 4.75 -8.83 -20.48
C LEU A 34 4.58 -8.67 -18.97
N ARG A 35 4.14 -7.46 -18.57
CA ARG A 35 3.77 -7.13 -17.20
C ARG A 35 2.42 -6.42 -17.18
N VAL A 36 1.69 -6.57 -16.08
CA VAL A 36 0.47 -5.79 -15.78
C VAL A 36 0.76 -4.97 -14.53
N VAL A 37 0.50 -3.67 -14.56
CA VAL A 37 0.85 -2.75 -13.48
C VAL A 37 -0.27 -1.73 -13.30
N ASP A 38 -1.28 -2.10 -12.52
CA ASP A 38 -2.43 -1.28 -12.13
C ASP A 38 -3.10 -1.88 -10.87
N SER A 39 -4.30 -1.44 -10.49
CA SER A 39 -5.00 -1.99 -9.33
C SER A 39 -5.45 -3.45 -9.48
N SER A 40 -5.47 -3.99 -10.70
CA SER A 40 -5.88 -5.39 -10.94
C SER A 40 -4.89 -6.39 -10.34
N VAL A 41 -3.66 -5.98 -10.07
CA VAL A 41 -2.59 -6.86 -9.59
C VAL A 41 -2.72 -7.23 -8.11
N PHE A 42 -3.51 -6.48 -7.35
CA PHE A 42 -3.61 -6.68 -5.91
C PHE A 42 -4.18 -8.07 -5.58
N PRO A 43 -3.58 -8.85 -4.67
CA PRO A 43 -4.12 -10.15 -4.27
C PRO A 43 -5.47 -10.06 -3.57
N THR A 44 -5.67 -8.97 -2.82
CA THR A 44 -6.87 -8.65 -2.06
C THR A 44 -7.12 -7.13 -2.12
N ILE A 45 -8.36 -6.71 -1.88
CA ILE A 45 -8.72 -5.29 -1.93
C ILE A 45 -8.02 -4.55 -0.77
N PRO A 46 -7.20 -3.50 -1.05
CA PRO A 46 -6.59 -2.70 -0.01
C PRO A 46 -7.62 -2.00 0.88
N ASN A 47 -7.32 -1.88 2.17
CA ASN A 47 -8.13 -1.10 3.12
C ASN A 47 -7.83 0.41 2.93
N GLY A 48 -8.39 1.02 1.89
CA GLY A 48 -8.20 2.43 1.57
C GLY A 48 -8.55 2.77 0.12
N ASN A 49 -8.26 4.02 -0.27
CA ASN A 49 -8.37 4.45 -1.66
C ASN A 49 -7.25 3.79 -2.50
N LEU A 50 -7.59 3.26 -3.68
CA LEU A 50 -6.67 2.57 -4.57
C LEU A 50 -5.56 3.46 -5.17
N ASN A 51 -5.70 4.79 -5.13
CA ASN A 51 -4.72 5.69 -5.75
C ASN A 51 -3.30 5.50 -5.18
N ALA A 52 -3.15 5.64 -3.86
CA ALA A 52 -1.86 5.47 -3.19
C ALA A 52 -1.23 4.08 -3.43
N PRO A 53 -1.91 2.94 -3.18
CA PRO A 53 -1.29 1.63 -3.41
C PRO A 53 -1.00 1.37 -4.89
N THR A 54 -1.77 1.94 -5.83
CA THR A 54 -1.50 1.78 -7.27
C THR A 54 -0.22 2.53 -7.65
N ILE A 55 -0.05 3.77 -7.18
CA ILE A 55 1.19 4.53 -7.37
C ILE A 55 2.38 3.76 -6.78
N MET A 56 2.25 3.26 -5.54
CA MET A 56 3.32 2.52 -4.88
C MET A 56 3.75 1.25 -5.65
N VAL A 57 2.78 0.50 -6.20
CA VAL A 57 3.08 -0.66 -7.05
C VAL A 57 3.73 -0.24 -8.37
N ALA A 58 3.26 0.84 -8.99
CA ALA A 58 3.84 1.34 -10.24
C ALA A 58 5.30 1.77 -10.07
N GLU A 59 5.61 2.51 -9.01
CA GLU A 59 6.98 2.87 -8.64
C GLU A 59 7.85 1.62 -8.43
N ARG A 60 7.34 0.64 -7.67
CA ARG A 60 8.08 -0.60 -7.45
C ARG A 60 8.31 -1.41 -8.73
N ALA A 61 7.32 -1.43 -9.62
CA ALA A 61 7.43 -2.11 -10.90
C ALA A 61 8.41 -1.40 -11.85
N ALA A 62 8.49 -0.07 -11.81
CA ALA A 62 9.48 0.70 -12.56
C ALA A 62 10.91 0.28 -12.18
N ASP A 63 11.19 0.10 -10.88
CA ASP A 63 12.47 -0.42 -10.42
C ASP A 63 12.76 -1.83 -10.97
N PHE A 64 11.78 -2.73 -10.97
CA PHE A 64 11.96 -4.06 -11.57
C PHE A 64 12.24 -4.02 -13.07
N ILE A 65 11.67 -3.06 -13.79
CA ILE A 65 11.87 -2.89 -15.23
C ILE A 65 13.25 -2.30 -15.51
N LEU A 66 13.68 -1.31 -14.72
CA LEU A 66 14.97 -0.64 -14.86
C LEU A 66 16.14 -1.42 -14.24
N GLY A 67 15.86 -2.42 -13.41
CA GLY A 67 16.87 -3.18 -12.67
C GLY A 67 17.43 -2.43 -11.45
N ASN A 68 16.67 -1.48 -10.92
CA ASN A 68 17.07 -0.70 -9.75
C ASN A 68 16.88 -1.52 -8.46
N PRO A 69 17.81 -1.40 -7.49
CA PRO A 69 17.58 -1.92 -6.14
C PRO A 69 16.51 -1.10 -5.42
N MET A 70 15.87 -1.68 -4.40
CA MET A 70 15.04 -0.88 -3.50
C MET A 70 15.89 0.15 -2.78
N LEU A 71 15.35 1.35 -2.62
CA LEU A 71 15.95 2.37 -1.77
C LEU A 71 16.09 1.84 -0.35
N THR A 72 17.22 2.15 0.28
CA THR A 72 17.43 1.91 1.70
C THR A 72 16.51 2.81 2.51
N GLY A 73 15.92 2.28 3.58
CA GLY A 73 15.10 3.10 4.48
C GLY A 73 15.90 4.27 5.05
N GLU A 74 15.39 5.48 4.88
CA GLU A 74 15.96 6.71 5.43
C GLU A 74 15.37 6.98 6.82
N GLN A 75 16.23 7.23 7.81
CA GLN A 75 15.78 7.76 9.11
C GLN A 75 15.60 9.28 9.00
N ALA A 76 14.49 9.70 8.41
CA ALA A 76 14.11 11.11 8.42
C ALA A 76 13.79 11.56 9.86
N PRO A 77 14.20 12.77 10.28
CA PRO A 77 13.83 13.31 11.57
C PRO A 77 12.31 13.51 11.62
N VAL A 78 11.62 12.68 12.38
CA VAL A 78 10.19 12.83 12.65
C VAL A 78 10.02 13.56 13.98
N TRP A 79 9.07 14.49 14.02
CA TRP A 79 8.72 15.14 15.27
C TRP A 79 8.01 14.14 16.20
N ILE A 80 8.49 14.01 17.43
CA ILE A 80 7.89 13.17 18.47
C ILE A 80 7.42 14.07 19.60
N ALA A 81 6.15 13.92 20.02
CA ALA A 81 5.62 14.71 21.13
C ALA A 81 6.39 14.41 22.42
N PRO A 82 6.84 15.41 23.20
CA PRO A 82 7.67 15.20 24.39
C PRO A 82 7.06 14.25 25.43
N GLU A 83 5.73 14.25 25.56
CA GLU A 83 4.98 13.48 26.56
C GLU A 83 4.06 12.43 25.91
N TRP A 84 4.37 11.96 24.70
CA TRP A 84 3.46 11.07 23.94
C TRP A 84 3.02 9.80 24.68
N LYS A 85 3.84 9.31 25.64
CA LYS A 85 3.52 8.14 26.46
C LYS A 85 2.40 8.40 27.47
N GLU A 86 2.27 9.64 27.92
CA GLU A 86 1.40 10.03 29.03
C GLU A 86 0.28 10.96 28.57
N LYS A 87 0.45 11.63 27.42
CA LYS A 87 -0.48 12.59 26.86
C LYS A 87 -0.70 12.36 25.37
N GLN A 88 -1.96 12.18 25.00
CA GLN A 88 -2.38 12.07 23.59
C GLN A 88 -2.27 13.39 22.83
N ARG A 89 -2.36 14.54 23.52
CA ARG A 89 -2.36 15.88 22.92
C ARG A 89 -1.44 16.80 23.71
N ILE A 90 -0.73 17.68 23.01
CA ILE A 90 0.10 18.72 23.61
C ILE A 90 -0.78 19.78 24.29
N ASN A 91 -1.87 20.15 23.61
CA ASN A 91 -2.77 21.22 24.04
C ASN A 91 -4.01 20.65 24.74
N THR A 92 -4.55 21.43 25.67
CA THR A 92 -5.86 21.19 26.29
C THR A 92 -6.95 21.12 25.21
N PRO A 93 -7.92 20.19 25.32
CA PRO A 93 -9.08 20.17 24.42
C PRO A 93 -9.78 21.54 24.38
N ILE A 94 -10.04 22.05 23.17
CA ILE A 94 -10.69 23.36 22.96
C ILE A 94 -12.19 23.31 23.34
N ARG A 95 -12.80 22.13 23.28
CA ARG A 95 -14.18 21.91 23.71
C ARG A 95 -14.16 21.22 25.05
N GLU A 96 -14.76 21.87 26.04
CA GLU A 96 -15.05 21.22 27.31
C GLU A 96 -16.05 20.09 27.06
N THR A 97 -15.70 18.90 27.53
CA THR A 97 -16.68 17.84 27.68
C THR A 97 -17.53 18.23 28.88
N ASN A 98 -18.64 18.91 28.65
CA ASN A 98 -19.69 18.95 29.68
C ASN A 98 -20.01 17.50 30.00
N SER A 99 -19.67 17.08 31.21
CA SER A 99 -20.04 15.79 31.76
C SER A 99 -21.55 15.65 31.60
N LEU A 100 -21.98 14.76 30.71
CA LEU A 100 -23.33 14.24 30.71
C LEU A 100 -23.53 13.58 32.08
N SER A 101 -24.18 14.30 32.98
CA SER A 101 -24.79 13.75 34.20
C SER A 101 -25.99 12.90 33.82
#